data_AF-A0A8X6TA67-F1
#
_entry.id   AF-A0A8X6TA67-F1
#
_cell.length_a   1.000
_cell.length_b   1.000
_cell.length_c   1.000
_cell.angle_alpha   90.00
_cell.angle_beta   90.00
_cell.angle_gamma   90.00
#
_symmetry.space_group_name_H-M   'P 1'
#
loop_
_entity.id
_entity.type
_entity.pdbx_description
1 polymer ?
#
loop_
_entity_poly.entity_id
_entity_poly.type
_entity_poly.pdbx_seq_one_letter_code
_entity_poly.pdbx_strand_id
1 'polypeptide(L)'
;MEIAALNYFKEAFTVDNKGIYEVHLPWVADHIILNSNEDICKERLKSTTKKLIQKKEFDDYETGRKEPMLMDRRWSHSRYAYQ
;
A
#
# COMPACT_ATOMS: atom_id res chain seq x y z
N MET A 1 -8.68 -17.84 -32.07
CA MET A 1 -8.60 -17.19 -30.73
C MET A 1 -7.39 -16.27 -30.61
N GLU A 2 -6.20 -16.64 -31.09
CA GLU A 2 -4.98 -15.81 -30.99
C GLU A 2 -5.07 -14.44 -31.68
N ILE A 3 -5.67 -14.35 -32.87
CA ILE A 3 -5.75 -13.09 -33.64
C ILE A 3 -6.61 -12.04 -32.91
N ALA A 4 -7.71 -12.48 -32.27
CA ALA A 4 -8.57 -11.60 -31.50
C ALA A 4 -7.86 -11.07 -30.26
N ALA A 5 -7.17 -11.94 -29.51
CA ALA A 5 -6.39 -11.53 -28.34
C ALA A 5 -5.29 -10.52 -28.70
N LEU A 6 -4.62 -10.72 -29.85
CA LEU A 6 -3.57 -9.82 -30.31
C LEU A 6 -4.09 -8.44 -30.75
N ASN A 7 -5.30 -8.40 -31.33
CA ASN A 7 -5.95 -7.14 -31.69
C ASN A 7 -6.40 -6.37 -30.45
N TYR A 8 -7.03 -7.03 -29.47
CA TYR A 8 -7.36 -6.42 -28.18
C TYR A 8 -6.11 -5.88 -27.46
N PHE A 9 -5.02 -6.64 -27.50
CA PHE A 9 -3.75 -6.19 -26.93
C PHE A 9 -3.23 -4.92 -27.61
N LYS A 10 -3.30 -4.80 -28.94
CA LYS A 10 -2.83 -3.59 -29.63
C LYS A 10 -3.70 -2.37 -29.36
N GLU A 11 -5.01 -2.56 -29.20
CA GLU A 11 -5.96 -1.47 -28.91
C GLU A 11 -5.88 -0.99 -27.45
N ALA A 12 -5.52 -1.88 -26.53
CA ALA A 12 -5.42 -1.56 -25.10
C ALA A 12 -4.13 -0.82 -24.69
N PHE A 13 -3.14 -0.70 -25.60
CA PHE A 13 -1.86 -0.08 -25.31
C PHE A 13 -1.81 1.34 -25.88
N THR A 14 -1.67 2.31 -24.99
CA THR A 14 -1.31 3.69 -25.31
C THR A 14 0.11 3.96 -24.84
N VAL A 15 0.80 4.92 -25.45
CA VAL A 15 2.12 5.36 -24.99
C VAL A 15 1.97 6.78 -24.49
N ASP A 16 2.38 7.02 -23.24
CA ASP A 16 2.31 8.35 -22.64
C ASP A 16 3.32 9.31 -23.30
N ASN A 17 3.23 10.60 -22.97
CA ASN A 17 4.14 11.63 -23.51
C ASN A 17 5.61 11.45 -23.08
N LYS A 18 5.91 10.48 -22.22
CA LYS A 18 7.25 10.13 -21.74
C LYS A 18 7.75 8.81 -22.35
N GLY A 19 6.98 8.17 -23.23
CA GLY A 19 7.34 6.90 -23.86
C GLY A 19 7.04 5.66 -23.02
N ILE A 20 6.23 5.78 -21.97
CA ILE A 20 5.83 4.68 -21.09
C ILE A 20 4.57 4.02 -21.66
N TYR A 21 4.57 2.70 -21.76
CA TYR A 21 3.41 1.93 -22.17
C TYR A 21 2.34 1.91 -21.06
N GLU A 22 1.16 2.42 -21.37
CA GLU A 22 -0.03 2.34 -20.54
C GLU A 22 -0.97 1.27 -21.11
N VAL A 23 -1.42 0.34 -20.26
CA VAL A 23 -2.31 -0.75 -20.64
C VAL A 23 -3.65 -0.56 -19.97
N HIS A 24 -4.68 -0.28 -20.74
CA HIS A 24 -6.04 -0.26 -20.24
C HIS A 24 -6.55 -1.69 -20.08
N LEU A 25 -6.56 -2.16 -18.83
CA LEU A 25 -7.10 -3.48 -18.50
C LEU A 25 -8.61 -3.52 -18.79
N PRO A 26 -9.11 -4.52 -19.55
CA PRO A 26 -10.49 -4.55 -20.03
C PRO A 26 -11.55 -4.68 -18.93
N TRP A 27 -11.17 -5.02 -17.70
CA TRP A 27 -12.08 -5.11 -16.54
C TRP A 27 -12.13 -3.83 -15.68
N VAL A 28 -11.44 -2.75 -16.09
CA VAL A 28 -11.34 -1.52 -15.27
C VAL A 28 -12.47 -0.52 -15.53
N ALA A 29 -13.30 -0.73 -16.56
CA ALA A 29 -14.33 0.22 -16.98
C ALA A 29 -15.32 0.62 -15.86
N ASP A 30 -15.59 -0.28 -14.91
CA ASP A 30 -16.57 -0.06 -13.83
C ASP A 30 -15.99 -0.19 -12.41
N HIS A 31 -14.65 -0.19 -12.26
CA HIS A 31 -14.08 -0.41 -10.94
C HIS A 31 -14.27 0.82 -10.04
N ILE A 32 -15.07 0.65 -8.98
CA ILE A 32 -15.11 1.57 -7.84
C ILE A 32 -13.67 1.77 -7.38
N ILE A 33 -13.20 3.01 -7.36
CA ILE A 33 -11.90 3.38 -6.79
C ILE A 33 -11.88 2.77 -5.40
N LEU A 34 -10.96 1.81 -5.17
CA LEU A 34 -10.76 1.26 -3.83
C LEU A 34 -10.50 2.45 -2.91
N ASN A 35 -11.31 2.57 -1.85
CA ASN A 35 -11.09 3.60 -0.84
C ASN A 35 -9.61 3.57 -0.47
N SER A 36 -8.98 4.76 -0.43
CA SER A 36 -7.58 4.86 -0.06
C SER A 36 -7.36 4.04 1.20
N ASN A 37 -6.41 3.11 1.16
CA ASN A 37 -6.05 2.28 2.31
C ASN A 37 -5.72 3.13 3.55
N GLU A 38 -5.40 4.41 3.34
CA GLU A 38 -5.21 5.40 4.39
C GLU A 38 -6.40 5.52 5.35
N ASP A 39 -7.63 5.63 4.86
CA ASP A 39 -8.80 5.83 5.72
C ASP A 39 -9.10 4.59 6.55
N ILE A 40 -8.97 3.41 5.92
CA ILE A 40 -9.10 2.12 6.61
C ILE A 40 -8.00 1.97 7.67
N CYS A 41 -6.78 2.36 7.36
CA CYS A 41 -5.65 2.33 8.30
C CYS A 41 -5.88 3.30 9.48
N LYS A 42 -6.40 4.51 9.23
CA LYS A 42 -6.75 5.49 10.27
C LYS A 42 -7.80 4.93 11.22
N GLU A 43 -8.87 4.33 10.69
CA GLU A 43 -9.93 3.74 11.52
C GLU A 43 -9.42 2.53 12.33
N ARG A 44 -8.60 1.67 11.71
CA ARG A 44 -7.94 0.57 12.42
C ARG A 44 -7.06 1.08 13.55
N LEU A 45 -6.24 2.11 13.30
CA LEU A 45 -5.39 2.71 14.30
C LEU A 45 -6.21 3.24 15.48
N LYS A 46 -7.25 4.05 15.23
CA LYS A 46 -8.14 4.57 16.28
C LYS A 46 -8.76 3.45 17.12
N SER A 47 -9.27 2.41 16.47
CA SER A 47 -9.92 1.29 17.17
C SER A 47 -8.95 0.51 18.06
N THR A 48 -7.72 0.26 17.57
CA THR A 48 -6.68 -0.44 18.31
C THR A 48 -6.18 0.40 19.48
N THR A 49 -5.96 1.70 19.27
CA THR A 49 -5.59 2.64 20.34
C THR A 49 -6.63 2.66 21.45
N LYS A 50 -7.93 2.70 21.11
CA LYS A 50 -9.00 2.64 22.11
C LYS A 50 -8.96 1.35 22.94
N LYS A 51 -8.70 0.20 22.31
CA LYS A 51 -8.56 -1.08 23.01
C LYS A 51 -7.35 -1.11 23.95
N LEU A 52 -6.22 -0.56 23.52
CA LEU A 52 -5.01 -0.47 24.36
C LEU A 52 -5.24 0.39 25.60
N ILE A 53 -5.93 1.54 25.45
CA ILE A 53 -6.28 2.42 26.57
C ILE A 53 -7.22 1.69 27.54
N GLN A 54 -8.24 0.99 27.05
CA GLN A 54 -9.16 0.21 27.89
C GLN A 54 -8.45 -0.88 28.69
N LYS A 55 -7.43 -1.49 28.11
CA LYS A 55 -6.60 -2.52 28.76
C LYS A 55 -5.51 -1.96 29.67
N LYS A 56 -5.31 -0.63 29.70
CA LYS A 56 -4.18 0.05 30.37
C LYS A 56 -2.82 -0.38 29.84
N GLU A 57 -2.76 -0.81 28.58
CA GLU A 57 -1.53 -1.25 27.87
C GLU A 57 -0.99 -0.14 26.94
N PHE A 58 -1.65 1.02 26.90
CA PHE A 58 -1.30 2.09 25.97
C PHE A 58 0.08 2.71 26.26
N ASP A 59 0.40 2.94 27.53
CA ASP A 59 1.65 3.58 27.94
C ASP A 59 2.87 2.69 27.66
N ASP A 60 2.72 1.37 27.85
CA ASP A 60 3.76 0.38 27.51
C ASP A 60 3.99 0.31 26.00
N TYR A 61 2.90 0.29 25.22
CA TYR A 61 2.97 0.35 23.76
C TYR A 61 3.62 1.65 23.28
N GLU A 62 3.27 2.80 23.87
CA GLU A 62 3.83 4.10 23.51
C GLU A 62 5.32 4.19 23.87
N THR A 63 5.71 3.63 25.01
CA THR A 63 7.11 3.55 25.46
C THR A 63 7.92 2.67 24.51
N GLY A 64 7.46 1.45 24.21
CA GLY A 64 8.13 0.54 23.26
C GLY A 64 8.15 1.04 21.81
N ARG A 65 7.19 1.89 21.42
CA ARG A 65 7.21 2.59 20.12
C ARG A 65 8.26 3.71 20.09
N LYS A 66 8.46 4.42 21.20
CA LYS A 66 9.41 5.53 21.34
C LYS A 66 10.84 5.05 21.55
N GLU A 67 11.01 3.89 22.17
CA GLU A 67 12.29 3.20 22.12
C GLU A 67 12.59 2.85 20.66
N PRO A 68 13.68 3.37 20.06
CA PRO A 68 14.18 2.77 18.84
C PRO A 68 14.55 1.36 19.28
N MET A 69 13.72 0.38 18.89
CA MET A 69 13.94 -1.03 19.15
C MET A 69 15.44 -1.25 19.11
N LEU A 70 16.01 -1.71 20.23
CA LEU A 70 17.41 -2.13 20.33
C LEU A 70 17.58 -3.31 19.37
N MET A 71 17.57 -2.98 18.09
CA MET A 71 17.67 -3.86 16.97
C MET A 71 19.13 -4.23 16.95
N ASP A 72 19.35 -5.48 17.34
CA ASP A 72 20.53 -6.27 17.05
C ASP A 72 21.17 -5.78 15.73
N ARG A 73 22.50 -5.59 15.75
CA ARG A 73 23.30 -4.94 14.69
C ARG A 73 23.09 -5.53 13.28
N ARG A 74 22.38 -6.65 13.16
CA ARG A 74 22.01 -7.35 11.93
C ARG A 74 21.07 -6.57 11.00
N TRP A 75 20.17 -5.73 11.52
CA TRP A 75 19.20 -5.00 10.68
C TRP A 75 19.69 -3.63 10.16
N SER A 76 20.92 -3.23 10.49
CA SER A 76 21.52 -1.95 10.10
C SER A 76 21.76 -1.75 8.60
N HIS A 77 21.59 -2.80 7.77
CA HIS A 77 21.82 -2.75 6.33
C HIS A 77 20.57 -2.50 5.48
N SER A 78 19.36 -2.53 6.04
CA SER A 78 18.14 -2.19 5.29
C SER A 78 17.77 -0.73 5.51
N ARG A 79 18.69 0.16 5.11
CA ARG A 79 18.51 1.61 5.21
C ARG A 79 17.69 2.11 4.02
N TYR A 80 16.49 2.63 4.33
CA TYR A 80 15.73 3.63 3.56
C TYR A 80 15.44 3.30 2.08
N ALA A 81 14.27 2.71 1.82
CA ALA A 81 13.65 2.69 0.49
C ALA A 81 12.27 3.35 0.55
N TYR A 82 12.23 4.64 0.89
CA TYR A 82 11.15 5.54 0.51
C TYR A 82 11.78 6.92 0.30
N GLN A 83 12.17 7.17 -0.96
CA GLN A 83 12.34 8.50 -1.54
C GLN A 83 11.13 8.80 -2.39
#